data_AF-A0A7S0NAH1-F1
#
_entry.id   AF-A0A7S0NAH1-F1
#
_cell.length_a   1.000
_cell.length_b   1.000
_cell.length_c   1.000
_cell.angle_alpha   90.00
_cell.angle_beta   90.00
_cell.angle_gamma   90.00
#
_symmetry.space_group_name_H-M   'P 1'
#
loop_
_entity.id
_entity.type
_entity.pdbx_description
1 polymer ?
#
loop_
_entity_poly.entity_id
_entity_poly.type
_entity_poly.pdbx_seq_one_letter_code
_entity_poly.pdbx_strand_id
1 'polypeptide(L)'
;MALSRGVAISFVVGVGVGAGGCYLYVSTKQSRRPLDEPDKRHPALAYGAPVSEVVRTFKGFVAAFDMRTRNPRYVIEHITADSVSGDGDRGKSDFVEDPAIDPAMRAKLTDYRGSGYDRGHLAPAANHKGDQGAMDQTFTLTNISPQVGEGFNRDYWARFEKFVKDLTRRADDVYVVTGPLWLPGVDNEGKWEMRYPLIGQLPGLVSVPTHFFKVVVAKGDKGGDEGKGKGGAKSSGSAGGTKGGPLAVSAFVMPNRAIDPKHPLTAWVVPLEPLEAVAGMRFFPELLTPTKRAVLDEAATSFHAHGMSLLRPFDRQSAVDTTPALLALPAPGATTTTSAASAPATPSSSSGTTSADARAVVPHPKDIRTRPGQGVVHLCERVVCKLPPERFWEGGGGGGGG
;
A
#
# COMPACT_ATOMS: atom_id res chain seq x y z
N MET A 1 27.64 21.26 24.16
CA MET A 1 28.39 20.30 25.00
C MET A 1 27.42 19.26 25.50
N ALA A 2 27.39 18.06 24.91
CA ALA A 2 26.49 16.99 25.30
C ALA A 2 27.22 16.07 26.29
N LEU A 3 26.72 15.99 27.53
CA LEU A 3 27.19 14.99 28.49
C LEU A 3 26.64 13.61 28.11
N SER A 4 27.53 12.69 27.75
CA SER A 4 27.19 11.27 27.70
C SER A 4 27.20 10.70 29.11
N ARG A 5 26.06 10.20 29.59
CA ARG A 5 26.03 9.30 30.75
C ARG A 5 26.09 7.87 30.24
N GLY A 6 27.29 7.29 30.25
CA GLY A 6 27.49 5.86 30.05
C GLY A 6 27.17 5.11 31.35
N VAL A 7 26.29 4.11 31.27
CA VAL A 7 26.09 3.13 32.34
C VAL A 7 27.09 2.00 32.11
N ALA A 8 28.01 1.81 33.05
CA ALA A 8 28.93 0.67 33.06
C ALA A 8 28.24 -0.50 33.78
N ILE A 9 28.10 -1.65 33.09
CA ILE A 9 27.66 -2.90 33.70
C ILE A 9 28.89 -3.81 33.79
N SER A 10 29.25 -4.17 35.02
CA SER A 10 30.32 -5.12 35.31
C SER A 10 29.81 -6.55 35.12
N PHE A 11 30.57 -7.40 34.43
CA PHE A 11 30.28 -8.83 34.33
C PHE A 11 30.82 -9.58 35.55
N VAL A 12 29.95 -10.30 36.24
CA VAL A 12 30.33 -11.43 37.10
C VAL A 12 30.13 -12.69 36.27
N VAL A 13 31.21 -13.42 36.02
CA VAL A 13 31.18 -14.71 35.30
C VAL A 13 30.66 -15.78 36.26
N GLY A 14 29.40 -16.17 36.09
CA GLY A 14 28.82 -17.38 36.66
C GLY A 14 28.49 -18.36 35.54
N VAL A 15 29.12 -19.52 35.55
CA VAL A 15 28.88 -20.61 34.59
C VAL A 15 27.51 -21.22 34.89
N GLY A 16 26.56 -21.10 33.96
CA GLY A 16 25.24 -21.69 34.05
C GLY A 16 24.62 -21.80 32.66
N VAL A 17 24.38 -23.03 32.23
CA VAL A 17 23.78 -23.40 30.94
C VAL A 17 22.38 -22.80 30.83
N GLY A 18 22.16 -21.93 29.84
CA GLY A 18 20.85 -21.38 29.52
C GLY A 18 20.85 -20.83 28.09
N ALA A 19 19.90 -21.27 27.28
CA ALA A 19 19.73 -20.87 25.88
C ALA A 19 19.50 -19.34 25.79
N GLY A 20 20.56 -18.62 25.44
CA GLY A 20 20.53 -17.18 25.23
C GLY A 20 20.05 -16.86 23.81
N GLY A 21 18.81 -16.38 23.69
CA GLY A 21 18.32 -15.73 22.48
C GLY A 21 19.23 -14.54 22.14
N CYS A 22 19.84 -14.58 20.97
CA CYS A 22 20.68 -13.51 20.45
C CYS A 22 19.79 -12.34 20.04
N TYR A 23 19.55 -11.40 20.95
CA TYR A 23 18.97 -10.10 20.60
C TYR A 23 20.03 -9.28 19.85
N LEU A 24 19.99 -9.36 18.51
CA LEU A 24 20.71 -8.43 17.64
C LEU A 24 20.13 -7.02 17.85
N TYR A 25 20.89 -6.17 18.54
CA TYR A 25 20.54 -4.78 18.76
C TYR A 25 20.67 -4.02 17.43
N VAL A 26 19.55 -3.87 16.72
CA VAL A 26 19.52 -3.04 15.52
C VAL A 26 19.55 -1.57 15.95
N SER A 27 20.73 -0.95 15.89
CA SER A 27 20.84 0.51 15.95
C SER A 27 20.31 1.10 14.64
N THR A 28 18.99 1.25 14.52
CA THR A 28 18.39 1.95 13.37
C THR A 28 18.46 3.46 13.63
N LYS A 29 19.17 4.20 12.77
CA LYS A 29 19.07 5.67 12.72
C LYS A 29 17.61 6.03 12.44
N GLN A 30 16.97 6.68 13.41
CA GLN A 30 15.64 7.25 13.25
C GLN A 30 15.74 8.45 12.29
N SER A 31 15.32 8.28 11.04
CA SER A 31 15.38 9.36 10.06
C SER A 31 14.23 10.34 10.30
N ARG A 32 14.51 11.45 10.98
CA ARG A 32 13.62 12.60 11.05
C ARG A 32 13.59 13.24 9.66
N ARG A 33 12.44 13.77 9.19
CA ARG A 33 12.50 14.81 8.16
C ARG A 33 13.36 15.93 8.74
N PRO A 34 14.55 16.24 8.20
CA PRO A 34 15.36 17.29 8.77
C PRO A 34 14.57 18.59 8.59
N LEU A 35 14.28 19.27 9.71
CA LEU A 35 13.95 20.69 9.64
C LEU A 35 15.13 21.38 8.96
N ASP A 36 14.86 22.29 8.02
CA ASP A 36 15.94 23.00 7.37
C ASP A 36 16.67 23.87 8.41
N GLU A 37 17.94 24.19 8.19
CA GLU A 37 18.74 25.00 9.13
C GLU A 37 18.09 26.35 9.56
N PRO A 38 17.30 27.04 8.71
CA PRO A 38 16.51 28.20 9.13
C PRO A 38 15.42 27.86 10.16
N ASP A 39 14.71 26.73 9.99
CA ASP A 39 13.61 26.31 10.85
C ASP A 39 14.12 26.05 12.28
N LYS A 40 15.28 25.40 12.39
CA LYS A 40 15.92 25.09 13.69
C LYS A 40 16.26 26.33 14.52
N ARG A 41 16.36 27.52 13.90
CA ARG A 41 16.68 28.79 14.57
C ARG A 41 15.45 29.56 15.03
N HIS A 42 14.23 29.09 14.72
CA HIS A 42 13.02 29.78 15.14
C HIS A 42 12.83 29.66 16.67
N PRO A 43 12.62 30.76 17.42
CA PRO A 43 12.50 30.72 18.88
C PRO A 43 11.39 29.77 19.39
N ALA A 44 10.30 29.60 18.64
CA ALA A 44 9.24 28.66 19.01
C ALA A 44 9.68 27.18 19.04
N LEU A 45 10.81 26.84 18.40
CA LEU A 45 11.38 25.49 18.41
C LEU A 45 12.52 25.33 19.41
N ALA A 46 12.68 26.24 20.37
CA ALA A 46 13.74 26.21 21.38
C ALA A 46 13.81 24.88 22.16
N TYR A 47 12.68 24.17 22.28
CA TYR A 47 12.58 22.87 22.96
C TYR A 47 12.24 21.71 22.01
N GLY A 48 12.37 21.93 20.69
CA GLY A 48 12.03 20.96 19.65
C GLY A 48 10.57 21.04 19.17
N ALA A 49 10.33 20.50 17.98
CA ALA A 49 8.98 20.34 17.43
C ALA A 49 8.31 19.06 17.99
N PRO A 50 6.97 19.04 18.13
CA PRO A 50 6.24 17.82 18.43
C PRO A 50 6.53 16.71 17.41
N VAL A 51 6.61 15.46 17.89
CA VAL A 51 6.84 14.28 17.05
C VAL A 51 5.58 13.44 17.04
N SER A 52 4.99 13.25 15.86
CA SER A 52 3.80 12.41 15.65
C SER A 52 4.08 11.20 14.76
N GLU A 53 5.25 11.15 14.13
CA GLU A 53 5.66 10.08 13.23
C GLU A 53 7.12 9.68 13.41
N VAL A 54 7.43 8.44 13.03
CA VAL A 54 8.79 7.90 13.07
C VAL A 54 9.09 7.10 11.80
N VAL A 55 10.18 7.42 11.11
CA VAL A 55 10.69 6.57 10.02
C VAL A 55 11.61 5.49 10.58
N ARG A 56 11.27 4.23 10.32
CA ARG A 56 12.03 3.03 10.65
C ARG A 56 12.58 2.37 9.39
N THR A 57 13.88 2.11 9.38
CA THR A 57 14.56 1.39 8.30
C THR A 57 14.81 -0.04 8.73
N PHE A 58 14.27 -0.99 7.98
CA PHE A 58 14.50 -2.41 8.10
C PHE A 58 15.35 -2.89 6.91
N LYS A 59 15.74 -4.15 6.91
CA LYS A 59 16.63 -4.73 5.88
C LYS A 59 15.97 -4.77 4.51
N GLY A 60 14.68 -5.13 4.46
CA GLY A 60 13.93 -5.27 3.21
C GLY A 60 12.98 -4.11 2.89
N PHE A 61 12.72 -3.21 3.85
CA PHE A 61 11.71 -2.17 3.70
C PHE A 61 11.95 -0.97 4.63
N VAL A 62 11.27 0.14 4.35
CA VAL A 62 11.23 1.33 5.22
C VAL A 62 9.78 1.63 5.56
N ALA A 63 9.50 1.93 6.82
CA ALA A 63 8.16 2.25 7.31
C ALA A 63 8.14 3.65 7.94
N ALA A 64 7.19 4.49 7.55
CA ALA A 64 6.85 5.70 8.30
C ALA A 64 5.67 5.37 9.20
N PHE A 65 5.83 5.42 10.52
CA PHE A 65 4.82 5.00 11.49
C PHE A 65 4.09 6.20 12.10
N ASP A 66 2.76 6.18 12.09
CA ASP A 66 1.91 7.18 12.74
C ASP A 66 1.61 6.74 14.18
N MET A 67 2.19 7.47 15.14
CA MET A 67 2.06 7.17 16.57
C MET A 67 0.64 7.44 17.12
N ARG A 68 -0.17 8.23 16.42
CA ARG A 68 -1.55 8.55 16.83
C ARG A 68 -2.51 7.44 16.42
N THR A 69 -2.39 6.90 15.21
CA THR A 69 -3.25 5.81 14.74
C THR A 69 -2.70 4.44 15.10
N ARG A 70 -1.41 4.36 15.50
CA ARG A 70 -0.65 3.12 15.73
C ARG A 70 -0.61 2.21 14.51
N ASN A 71 -0.54 2.83 13.34
CA ASN A 71 -0.42 2.17 12.05
C ASN A 71 0.76 2.79 11.27
N PRO A 72 1.32 2.07 10.30
CA PRO A 72 2.21 2.70 9.32
C PRO A 72 1.41 3.72 8.50
N ARG A 73 1.94 4.92 8.26
CA ARG A 73 1.45 5.82 7.19
C ARG A 73 1.69 5.20 5.83
N TYR A 74 2.89 4.67 5.66
CA TYR A 74 3.27 3.87 4.51
C TYR A 74 4.42 2.94 4.88
N VAL A 75 4.55 1.89 4.07
CA VAL A 75 5.73 1.05 3.97
C VAL A 75 6.17 1.05 2.52
N ILE A 76 7.47 1.27 2.29
CA ILE A 76 8.09 1.21 0.96
C ILE A 76 9.07 0.03 0.89
N GLU A 77 8.94 -0.74 -0.18
CA GLU A 77 9.75 -1.92 -0.48
C GLU A 77 10.39 -1.78 -1.86
N HIS A 78 11.59 -2.36 -2.02
CA HIS A 78 12.19 -2.67 -3.31
C HIS A 78 12.39 -4.17 -3.37
N ILE A 79 11.73 -4.82 -4.33
CA ILE A 79 11.77 -6.27 -4.49
C ILE A 79 12.35 -6.63 -5.86
N THR A 80 13.11 -7.70 -5.88
CA THR A 80 13.78 -8.25 -7.06
C THR A 80 13.51 -9.75 -7.14
N ALA A 81 13.94 -10.41 -8.23
CA ALA A 81 13.83 -11.87 -8.31
C ALA A 81 14.58 -12.58 -7.15
N ASP A 82 15.70 -12.01 -6.71
CA ASP A 82 16.51 -12.56 -5.63
C ASP A 82 15.85 -12.32 -4.26
N SER A 83 15.23 -11.16 -4.03
CA SER A 83 14.60 -10.88 -2.72
C SER A 83 13.42 -11.81 -2.43
N VAL A 84 12.66 -12.17 -3.48
CA VAL A 84 11.42 -12.97 -3.36
C VAL A 84 11.65 -14.48 -3.47
N SER A 85 12.89 -14.91 -3.71
CA SER A 85 13.29 -16.31 -3.84
C SER A 85 14.29 -16.70 -2.75
N GLY A 86 14.25 -17.94 -2.28
CA GLY A 86 15.09 -18.41 -1.19
C GLY A 86 14.33 -19.24 -0.16
N ASP A 87 15.07 -19.64 0.87
CA ASP A 87 14.65 -20.61 1.89
C ASP A 87 14.08 -19.94 3.16
N GLY A 88 13.83 -18.63 3.12
CA GLY A 88 13.12 -17.95 4.19
C GLY A 88 11.77 -18.61 4.49
N ASP A 89 11.54 -18.90 5.77
CA ASP A 89 10.41 -19.64 6.28
C ASP A 89 9.63 -18.78 7.28
N ARG A 90 8.42 -18.38 6.87
CA ARG A 90 7.53 -17.56 7.69
C ARG A 90 7.08 -18.26 8.97
N GLY A 91 7.14 -19.59 9.01
CA GLY A 91 6.79 -20.38 10.21
C GLY A 91 7.80 -20.21 11.35
N LYS A 92 8.95 -19.59 11.08
CA LYS A 92 9.99 -19.27 12.07
C LYS A 92 9.95 -17.81 12.53
N SER A 93 9.01 -17.02 12.03
CA SER A 93 8.89 -15.60 12.32
C SER A 93 7.70 -15.36 13.26
N ASP A 94 7.95 -14.60 14.33
CA ASP A 94 6.92 -14.23 15.30
C ASP A 94 6.58 -12.75 15.21
N PHE A 95 5.30 -12.41 15.39
CA PHE A 95 4.90 -11.02 15.55
C PHE A 95 5.50 -10.42 16.82
N VAL A 96 6.16 -9.27 16.68
CA VAL A 96 6.85 -8.59 17.78
C VAL A 96 6.47 -7.11 17.85
N GLU A 97 6.35 -6.60 19.08
CA GLU A 97 6.20 -5.17 19.33
C GLU A 97 7.53 -4.46 19.05
N ASP A 98 7.47 -3.22 18.56
CA ASP A 98 8.67 -2.47 18.23
C ASP A 98 9.23 -1.74 19.47
N PRO A 99 10.43 -2.11 19.97
CA PRO A 99 11.01 -1.48 21.15
C PRO A 99 11.52 -0.06 20.89
N ALA A 100 11.68 0.37 19.63
CA ALA A 100 12.12 1.74 19.33
C ALA A 100 10.97 2.75 19.26
N ILE A 101 9.73 2.29 19.34
CA ILE A 101 8.56 3.14 19.46
C ILE A 101 8.16 3.14 20.94
N ASP A 102 7.88 4.33 21.46
CA ASP A 102 7.45 4.49 22.84
C ASP A 102 6.27 3.54 23.16
N PRO A 103 6.32 2.77 24.26
CA PRO A 103 5.25 1.85 24.65
C PRO A 103 3.83 2.46 24.73
N ALA A 104 3.71 3.77 24.96
CA ALA A 104 2.42 4.48 24.97
C ALA A 104 1.87 4.78 23.56
N MET A 105 2.75 4.74 22.55
CA MET A 105 2.48 5.16 21.17
C MET A 105 2.63 4.02 20.14
N ARG A 106 3.09 2.84 20.56
CA ARG A 106 3.19 1.64 19.71
C ARG A 106 1.90 0.82 19.72
N ALA A 107 1.71 0.04 18.66
CA ALA A 107 0.77 -1.09 18.69
C ALA A 107 1.33 -2.24 19.53
N LYS A 108 0.45 -2.97 20.20
CA LYS A 108 0.79 -4.13 21.04
C LYS A 108 0.15 -5.40 20.51
N LEU A 109 0.73 -6.55 20.81
CA LEU A 109 0.16 -7.84 20.40
C LEU A 109 -1.23 -8.06 21.02
N THR A 110 -1.43 -7.55 22.23
CA THR A 110 -2.71 -7.60 22.94
C THR A 110 -3.82 -6.79 22.26
N ASP A 111 -3.48 -5.77 21.45
CA ASP A 111 -4.49 -4.95 20.78
C ASP A 111 -5.22 -5.72 19.67
N TYR A 112 -4.51 -6.67 19.04
CA TYR A 112 -5.05 -7.54 18.00
C TYR A 112 -5.70 -8.81 18.55
N ARG A 113 -5.31 -9.25 19.75
CA ARG A 113 -5.81 -10.51 20.32
C ARG A 113 -7.31 -10.41 20.59
N GLY A 114 -8.09 -11.23 19.88
CA GLY A 114 -9.54 -11.28 20.04
C GLY A 114 -10.29 -10.06 19.47
N SER A 115 -9.62 -9.21 18.69
CA SER A 115 -10.23 -8.00 18.12
C SER A 115 -11.15 -8.27 16.92
N GLY A 116 -11.06 -9.46 16.32
CA GLY A 116 -11.71 -9.80 15.05
C GLY A 116 -10.92 -9.37 13.81
N TYR A 117 -9.76 -8.73 13.98
CA TYR A 117 -8.88 -8.32 12.89
C TYR A 117 -7.57 -9.10 12.88
N ASP A 118 -7.09 -9.39 11.67
CA ASP A 118 -5.76 -9.94 11.48
C ASP A 118 -4.68 -8.88 11.66
N ARG A 119 -3.48 -9.35 11.98
CA ARG A 119 -2.22 -8.60 11.88
C ARG A 119 -1.79 -8.58 10.42
N GLY A 120 -2.41 -7.69 9.64
CA GLY A 120 -2.18 -7.57 8.20
C GLY A 120 -0.85 -6.89 7.87
N HIS A 121 -0.04 -7.54 7.04
CA HIS A 121 1.25 -7.01 6.61
C HIS A 121 1.07 -5.91 5.55
N LEU A 122 1.90 -4.87 5.59
CA LEU A 122 2.06 -3.93 4.48
C LEU A 122 3.19 -4.37 3.55
N ALA A 123 4.39 -4.61 4.10
CA ALA A 123 5.46 -5.38 3.49
C ALA A 123 5.24 -6.88 3.74
N PRO A 124 4.88 -7.68 2.74
CA PRO A 124 4.56 -9.10 2.93
C PRO A 124 5.83 -9.94 3.16
N ALA A 125 5.80 -10.85 4.13
CA ALA A 125 6.92 -11.78 4.41
C ALA A 125 7.44 -12.50 3.14
N ALA A 126 6.53 -12.89 2.24
CA ALA A 126 6.86 -13.61 1.00
C ALA A 126 7.69 -12.80 -0.01
N ASN A 127 7.83 -11.48 0.17
CA ASN A 127 8.70 -10.64 -0.64
C ASN A 127 10.18 -10.67 -0.22
N HIS A 128 10.45 -11.25 0.97
CA HIS A 128 11.75 -11.25 1.65
C HIS A 128 12.28 -12.67 1.86
N LYS A 129 11.91 -13.63 1.00
CA LYS A 129 12.35 -15.04 1.11
C LYS A 129 13.86 -15.22 0.96
N GLY A 130 14.54 -14.29 0.31
CA GLY A 130 15.99 -14.33 0.13
C GLY A 130 16.78 -14.17 1.42
N ASP A 131 16.13 -13.71 2.51
CA ASP A 131 16.79 -13.47 3.78
C ASP A 131 15.84 -13.62 4.97
N GLN A 132 16.07 -14.64 5.81
CA GLN A 132 15.24 -14.90 6.99
C GLN A 132 15.17 -13.69 7.93
N GLY A 133 16.28 -12.97 8.14
CA GLY A 133 16.28 -11.80 9.02
C GLY A 133 15.46 -10.63 8.45
N ALA A 134 15.43 -10.44 7.13
CA ALA A 134 14.54 -9.47 6.50
C ALA A 134 13.07 -9.90 6.61
N MET A 135 12.79 -11.20 6.47
CA MET A 135 11.45 -11.76 6.68
C MET A 135 10.98 -11.58 8.12
N ASP A 136 11.80 -11.92 9.11
CA ASP A 136 11.46 -11.76 10.53
C ASP A 136 11.10 -10.31 10.87
N GLN A 137 11.81 -9.34 10.25
CA GLN A 137 11.53 -7.92 10.44
C GLN A 137 10.14 -7.50 9.91
N THR A 138 9.55 -8.21 8.93
CA THR A 138 8.19 -7.89 8.45
C THR A 138 7.13 -8.16 9.51
N PHE A 139 7.43 -8.97 10.52
CA PHE A 139 6.51 -9.30 11.62
C PHE A 139 6.56 -8.26 12.77
N THR A 140 7.38 -7.22 12.64
CA THR A 140 7.36 -6.08 13.57
C THR A 140 6.04 -5.32 13.41
N LEU A 141 5.35 -4.99 14.51
CA LEU A 141 4.05 -4.28 14.45
C LEU A 141 4.09 -2.90 13.78
N THR A 142 5.29 -2.33 13.58
CA THR A 142 5.53 -1.14 12.75
C THR A 142 5.25 -1.34 11.25
N ASN A 143 5.05 -2.58 10.82
CA ASN A 143 4.66 -2.98 9.46
C ASN A 143 3.19 -3.48 9.39
N ILE A 144 2.46 -3.43 10.50
CA ILE A 144 1.18 -4.13 10.64
C ILE A 144 0.03 -3.14 10.79
N SER A 145 -1.08 -3.44 10.13
CA SER A 145 -2.36 -2.75 10.29
C SER A 145 -3.50 -3.76 10.53
N PRO A 146 -4.56 -3.39 11.27
CA PRO A 146 -5.75 -4.23 11.40
C PRO A 146 -6.41 -4.46 10.04
N GLN A 147 -6.45 -5.72 9.61
CA GLN A 147 -7.09 -6.11 8.35
C GLN A 147 -8.22 -7.10 8.61
N VAL A 148 -9.29 -7.02 7.83
CA VAL A 148 -10.30 -8.07 7.80
C VAL A 148 -9.64 -9.37 7.32
N GLY A 149 -9.87 -10.47 8.04
CA GLY A 149 -9.18 -11.73 7.80
C GLY A 149 -9.70 -12.45 6.55
N GLU A 150 -10.82 -13.15 6.70
CA GLU A 150 -11.49 -13.88 5.62
C GLU A 150 -12.07 -12.91 4.57
N GLY A 151 -11.88 -13.25 3.30
CA GLY A 151 -12.29 -12.46 2.14
C GLY A 151 -11.37 -11.27 1.83
N PHE A 152 -10.41 -10.92 2.70
CA PHE A 152 -9.48 -9.80 2.48
C PHE A 152 -8.03 -10.19 2.70
N ASN A 153 -7.47 -10.06 3.92
CA ASN A 153 -6.05 -10.32 4.22
C ASN A 153 -5.61 -11.71 3.73
N ARG A 154 -6.40 -12.73 4.06
CA ARG A 154 -6.08 -14.14 3.77
C ARG A 154 -6.38 -14.55 2.33
N ASP A 155 -7.13 -13.72 1.60
CA ASP A 155 -7.71 -14.06 0.30
C ASP A 155 -7.36 -13.01 -0.77
N TYR A 156 -8.20 -12.00 -0.97
CA TYR A 156 -8.06 -11.05 -2.07
C TYR A 156 -6.75 -10.25 -2.00
N TRP A 157 -6.39 -9.78 -0.80
CA TRP A 157 -5.14 -9.05 -0.56
C TRP A 157 -3.92 -9.95 -0.79
N ALA A 158 -3.92 -11.18 -0.29
CA ALA A 158 -2.86 -12.16 -0.54
C ALA A 158 -2.67 -12.48 -2.04
N ARG A 159 -3.77 -12.58 -2.81
CA ARG A 159 -3.72 -12.74 -4.27
C ARG A 159 -3.11 -11.51 -4.95
N PHE A 160 -3.44 -10.31 -4.46
CA PHE A 160 -2.87 -9.07 -4.98
C PHE A 160 -1.37 -8.96 -4.66
N GLU A 161 -0.94 -9.30 -3.44
CA GLU A 161 0.47 -9.37 -3.08
C GLU A 161 1.22 -10.39 -3.94
N LYS A 162 0.62 -11.54 -4.21
CA LYS A 162 1.17 -12.53 -5.14
C LYS A 162 1.32 -11.98 -6.55
N PHE A 163 0.33 -11.23 -7.06
CA PHE A 163 0.44 -10.55 -8.36
C PHE A 163 1.61 -9.56 -8.38
N VAL A 164 1.77 -8.72 -7.35
CA VAL A 164 2.88 -7.76 -7.25
C VAL A 164 4.23 -8.48 -7.18
N LYS A 165 4.35 -9.54 -6.36
CA LYS A 165 5.54 -10.38 -6.28
C LYS A 165 5.90 -10.98 -7.64
N ASP A 166 4.89 -11.43 -8.38
CA ASP A 166 5.04 -12.07 -9.68
C ASP A 166 5.59 -11.13 -10.77
N LEU A 167 5.48 -9.80 -10.58
CA LEU A 167 6.09 -8.81 -11.48
C LEU A 167 7.62 -8.95 -11.55
N THR A 168 8.28 -9.44 -10.49
CA THR A 168 9.74 -9.67 -10.46
C THR A 168 10.23 -10.70 -11.49
N ARG A 169 9.31 -11.51 -12.06
CA ARG A 169 9.62 -12.39 -13.19
C ARG A 169 9.75 -11.65 -14.52
N ARG A 170 9.13 -10.48 -14.64
CA ARG A 170 9.06 -9.68 -15.88
C ARG A 170 9.82 -8.36 -15.78
N ALA A 171 10.09 -7.89 -14.57
CA ALA A 171 10.84 -6.68 -14.26
C ALA A 171 12.12 -7.01 -13.47
N ASP A 172 13.13 -6.17 -13.63
CA ASP A 172 14.37 -6.26 -12.85
C ASP A 172 14.13 -5.76 -11.43
N ASP A 173 13.48 -4.60 -11.33
CA ASP A 173 13.17 -3.92 -10.07
C ASP A 173 11.68 -3.65 -9.97
N VAL A 174 11.10 -3.94 -8.80
CA VAL A 174 9.73 -3.55 -8.46
C VAL A 174 9.77 -2.77 -7.16
N TYR A 175 9.28 -1.53 -7.19
CA TYR A 175 9.14 -0.69 -6.01
C TYR A 175 7.67 -0.62 -5.63
N VAL A 176 7.36 -0.74 -4.34
CA VAL A 176 5.99 -0.80 -3.85
C VAL A 176 5.86 0.12 -2.65
N VAL A 177 4.90 1.04 -2.68
CA VAL A 177 4.45 1.75 -1.47
C VAL A 177 3.09 1.21 -1.10
N THR A 178 2.95 0.69 0.12
CA THR A 178 1.69 0.20 0.68
C THR A 178 1.31 1.04 1.88
N GLY A 179 0.03 1.33 2.09
CA GLY A 179 -0.41 2.03 3.31
C GLY A 179 -1.91 1.94 3.55
N PRO A 180 -2.36 2.24 4.78
CA PRO A 180 -3.77 2.41 5.10
C PRO A 180 -4.32 3.76 4.61
N LEU A 181 -5.63 3.83 4.44
CA LEU A 181 -6.38 5.06 4.20
C LEU A 181 -7.59 5.16 5.13
N TRP A 182 -8.00 6.41 5.36
CA TRP A 182 -9.22 6.77 6.06
C TRP A 182 -10.06 7.59 5.10
N LEU A 183 -10.95 6.92 4.36
CA LEU A 183 -11.87 7.54 3.43
C LEU A 183 -13.25 7.74 4.08
N PRO A 184 -13.82 8.96 4.04
CA PRO A 184 -15.12 9.24 4.62
C PRO A 184 -16.24 8.65 3.76
N GLY A 185 -17.35 8.32 4.41
CA GLY A 185 -18.62 8.05 3.75
C GLY A 185 -19.50 9.29 3.75
N VAL A 186 -20.65 9.18 3.09
CA VAL A 186 -21.73 10.17 3.18
C VAL A 186 -22.81 9.61 4.11
N ASP A 187 -23.25 10.40 5.09
CA ASP A 187 -24.32 10.03 6.01
C ASP A 187 -25.71 10.09 5.33
N ASN A 188 -26.76 9.71 6.08
CA ASN A 188 -28.13 9.71 5.58
C ASN A 188 -28.66 11.12 5.21
N GLU A 189 -27.96 12.18 5.63
CA GLU A 189 -28.31 13.57 5.37
C GLU A 189 -27.46 14.20 4.25
N GLY A 190 -26.60 13.40 3.59
CA GLY A 190 -25.73 13.88 2.52
C GLY A 190 -24.44 14.56 3.00
N LYS A 191 -24.08 14.49 4.29
CA LYS A 191 -22.85 15.09 4.82
C LYS A 191 -21.72 14.08 4.89
N TRP A 192 -20.49 14.57 4.74
CA TRP A 192 -19.30 13.74 4.87
C TRP A 192 -19.05 13.35 6.33
N GLU A 193 -18.87 12.06 6.56
CA GLU A 193 -18.59 11.51 7.88
C GLU A 193 -17.48 10.46 7.83
N MET A 194 -16.60 10.48 8.83
CA MET A 194 -15.58 9.46 9.03
C MET A 194 -15.97 8.50 10.16
N ARG A 195 -16.16 7.22 9.83
CA ARG A 195 -16.40 6.16 10.82
C ARG A 195 -15.43 5.01 10.61
N TYR A 196 -14.74 4.60 11.66
CA TYR A 196 -13.91 3.40 11.68
C TYR A 196 -13.77 2.83 13.09
N PRO A 197 -13.65 1.50 13.24
CA PRO A 197 -13.44 0.87 14.54
C PRO A 197 -12.07 1.18 15.15
N LEU A 198 -11.98 1.04 16.47
CA LEU A 198 -10.75 1.07 17.24
C LEU A 198 -10.61 -0.26 17.99
N ILE A 199 -9.38 -0.80 18.07
CA ILE A 199 -9.09 -2.06 18.78
C ILE A 199 -8.06 -1.84 19.89
N GLY A 200 -8.00 -2.78 20.85
CA GLY A 200 -7.12 -2.70 22.01
C GLY A 200 -7.75 -2.02 23.22
N GLN A 201 -6.93 -1.44 24.09
CA GLN A 201 -7.37 -0.87 25.36
C GLN A 201 -7.06 0.62 25.45
N LEU A 202 -7.91 1.39 26.12
CA LEU A 202 -7.63 2.80 26.42
C LEU A 202 -6.37 2.96 27.29
N PRO A 203 -5.58 4.03 27.10
CA PRO A 203 -5.65 5.05 26.04
C PRO A 203 -4.94 4.61 24.73
N GLY A 204 -4.51 3.35 24.67
CA GLY A 204 -3.68 2.70 23.66
C GLY A 204 -4.35 2.24 22.36
N LEU A 205 -5.56 2.70 22.04
CA LEU A 205 -6.35 2.17 20.92
C LEU A 205 -5.68 2.27 19.53
N VAL A 206 -5.71 1.19 18.76
CA VAL A 206 -5.24 1.14 17.36
C VAL A 206 -6.42 1.41 16.42
N SER A 207 -6.22 2.31 15.44
CA SER A 207 -7.25 2.59 14.43
C SER A 207 -7.33 1.47 13.40
N VAL A 208 -8.55 1.06 13.04
CA VAL A 208 -8.79 0.15 11.92
C VAL A 208 -8.95 0.97 10.63
N PRO A 209 -8.08 0.83 9.62
CA PRO A 209 -8.20 1.55 8.36
C PRO A 209 -9.48 1.20 7.61
N THR A 210 -10.06 2.15 6.88
CA THR A 210 -11.22 1.86 6.03
C THR A 210 -10.80 1.22 4.71
N HIS A 211 -9.61 1.57 4.20
CA HIS A 211 -9.06 1.06 2.95
C HIS A 211 -7.54 0.87 3.07
N PHE A 212 -6.97 0.17 2.09
CA PHE A 212 -5.54 0.09 1.86
C PHE A 212 -5.22 0.44 0.41
N PHE A 213 -4.03 1.01 0.20
CA PHE A 213 -3.51 1.28 -1.13
C PHE A 213 -2.22 0.51 -1.40
N LYS A 214 -1.93 0.27 -2.69
CA LYS A 214 -0.57 0.01 -3.18
C LYS A 214 -0.29 0.88 -4.39
N VAL A 215 0.87 1.53 -4.41
CA VAL A 215 1.46 2.16 -5.60
C VAL A 215 2.65 1.33 -6.03
N VAL A 216 2.59 0.80 -7.25
CA VAL A 216 3.56 -0.16 -7.78
C VAL A 216 4.30 0.45 -8.96
N VAL A 217 5.62 0.36 -8.95
CA VAL A 217 6.51 0.76 -10.03
C VAL A 217 7.33 -0.44 -10.46
N ALA A 218 7.25 -0.84 -11.73
CA ALA A 218 8.07 -1.90 -12.31
C ALA A 218 9.03 -1.33 -13.35
N LYS A 219 10.33 -1.60 -13.19
CA LYS A 219 11.42 -1.12 -14.04
C LYS A 219 12.20 -2.28 -14.65
N GLY A 220 12.70 -2.04 -15.87
CA GLY A 220 13.41 -3.06 -16.64
C GLY A 220 12.42 -4.01 -17.30
N ASP A 221 12.88 -4.75 -18.31
CA ASP A 221 12.06 -5.75 -19.02
C ASP A 221 12.89 -7.01 -19.26
N LYS A 222 12.53 -8.08 -18.57
CA LYS A 222 13.23 -9.37 -18.69
C LYS A 222 12.82 -10.14 -19.94
N GLY A 223 11.95 -9.59 -20.80
CA GLY A 223 11.48 -10.26 -22.01
C GLY A 223 10.81 -11.58 -21.69
N GLY A 224 9.67 -11.52 -21.00
CA GLY A 224 8.94 -12.73 -20.62
C GLY A 224 8.08 -13.25 -21.77
N ASP A 225 8.63 -14.13 -22.60
CA ASP A 225 7.85 -15.09 -23.39
C ASP A 225 7.09 -16.01 -22.42
N GLU A 226 5.79 -16.14 -22.61
CA GLU A 226 4.94 -17.02 -21.81
C GLU A 226 5.20 -18.48 -22.21
N GLY A 227 6.18 -19.09 -21.54
CA GLY A 227 6.31 -20.54 -21.47
C GLY A 227 7.43 -21.14 -22.32
N LYS A 228 8.59 -21.35 -21.69
CA LYS A 228 9.39 -22.57 -21.86
C LYS A 228 10.40 -22.67 -20.72
N GLY A 229 10.51 -23.86 -20.15
CA GLY A 229 11.30 -24.14 -18.95
C GLY A 229 12.81 -24.10 -19.16
N LYS A 230 13.50 -24.08 -18.00
CA LYS A 230 14.90 -24.46 -17.72
C LYS A 230 15.98 -24.10 -18.75
N GLY A 231 16.89 -23.23 -18.33
CA GLY A 231 18.24 -23.15 -18.88
C GLY A 231 18.96 -21.91 -18.34
N GLY A 232 19.95 -22.12 -17.45
CA GLY A 232 20.70 -21.03 -16.86
C GLY A 232 21.73 -20.39 -17.80
N ALA A 233 22.14 -19.17 -17.47
CA ALA A 233 23.51 -18.70 -17.64
C ALA A 233 23.69 -17.38 -16.86
N LYS A 234 24.76 -17.30 -16.07
CA LYS A 234 25.29 -16.06 -15.52
C LYS A 234 25.73 -15.17 -16.70
N SER A 235 25.36 -13.89 -16.69
CA SER A 235 26.10 -12.87 -17.43
C SER A 235 26.56 -11.79 -16.46
N SER A 236 27.87 -11.80 -16.20
CA SER A 236 28.63 -10.75 -15.56
C SER A 236 28.75 -9.51 -16.45
N GLY A 237 28.53 -8.33 -15.86
CA GLY A 237 29.18 -7.06 -16.21
C GLY A 237 28.78 -6.37 -17.53
N SER A 238 28.10 -5.22 -17.41
CA SER A 238 28.56 -3.97 -18.07
C SER A 238 27.77 -2.77 -17.53
N ALA A 239 28.50 -1.78 -17.02
CA ALA A 239 27.99 -0.43 -16.84
C ALA A 239 27.73 0.22 -18.22
N GLY A 240 26.71 1.08 -18.30
CA GLY A 240 26.47 1.99 -19.43
C GLY A 240 25.49 1.48 -20.48
N GLY A 241 24.24 1.93 -20.39
CA GLY A 241 23.24 1.82 -21.48
C GLY A 241 21.87 1.36 -20.99
N THR A 242 20.95 2.31 -20.82
CA THR A 242 19.51 2.09 -20.57
C THR A 242 18.86 1.30 -21.72
N LYS A 243 18.99 -0.03 -21.72
CA LYS A 243 18.08 -0.96 -22.42
C LYS A 243 16.89 -1.30 -21.53
N GLY A 244 16.28 -0.30 -20.89
CA GLY A 244 15.08 -0.48 -20.07
C GLY A 244 13.87 -0.03 -20.88
N GLY A 245 12.89 -0.92 -21.06
CA GLY A 245 11.56 -0.52 -21.55
C GLY A 245 10.94 0.57 -20.66
N PRO A 246 9.79 1.15 -21.07
CA PRO A 246 9.17 2.23 -20.32
C PRO A 246 8.84 1.82 -18.87
N LEU A 247 8.91 2.79 -17.97
CA LEU A 247 8.55 2.62 -16.57
C LEU A 247 7.07 2.23 -16.45
N ALA A 248 6.74 1.12 -15.79
CA ALA A 248 5.34 0.73 -15.61
C ALA A 248 4.85 1.10 -14.22
N VAL A 249 3.74 1.84 -14.11
CA VAL A 249 3.25 2.36 -12.82
C VAL A 249 1.74 2.20 -12.73
N SER A 250 1.24 1.80 -11.56
CA SER A 250 -0.18 1.82 -11.23
C SER A 250 -0.41 2.02 -9.74
N ALA A 251 -1.56 2.59 -9.41
CA ALA A 251 -2.05 2.71 -8.05
C ALA A 251 -3.38 1.95 -7.90
N PHE A 252 -3.55 1.30 -6.75
CA PHE A 252 -4.73 0.53 -6.42
C PHE A 252 -5.22 0.89 -5.03
N VAL A 253 -6.54 0.94 -4.83
CA VAL A 253 -7.17 1.13 -3.52
C VAL A 253 -8.25 0.08 -3.32
N MET A 254 -8.21 -0.60 -2.18
CA MET A 254 -9.14 -1.66 -1.83
C MET A 254 -9.75 -1.41 -0.45
N PRO A 255 -11.05 -1.68 -0.25
CA PRO A 255 -11.69 -1.54 1.06
C PRO A 255 -11.21 -2.63 2.02
N ASN A 256 -11.04 -2.29 3.30
CA ASN A 256 -10.70 -3.23 4.36
C ASN A 256 -11.94 -4.04 4.78
N ARG A 257 -12.42 -4.90 3.88
CA ARG A 257 -13.58 -5.79 4.05
C ARG A 257 -13.46 -6.97 3.10
N ALA A 258 -14.27 -8.01 3.29
CA ALA A 258 -14.33 -9.11 2.35
C ALA A 258 -14.65 -8.63 0.92
N ILE A 259 -13.86 -9.10 -0.06
CA ILE A 259 -14.01 -8.78 -1.48
C ILE A 259 -14.34 -10.08 -2.24
N ASP A 260 -15.38 -10.04 -3.08
CA ASP A 260 -15.71 -11.18 -3.93
C ASP A 260 -14.51 -11.48 -4.87
N PRO A 261 -13.99 -12.72 -4.87
CA PRO A 261 -12.82 -13.11 -5.66
C PRO A 261 -12.97 -12.93 -7.17
N LYS A 262 -14.21 -12.73 -7.66
CA LYS A 262 -14.54 -12.45 -9.07
C LYS A 262 -14.33 -10.98 -9.45
N HIS A 263 -14.18 -10.07 -8.49
CA HIS A 263 -13.89 -8.68 -8.81
C HIS A 263 -12.55 -8.60 -9.56
N PRO A 264 -12.49 -7.99 -10.75
CA PRO A 264 -11.25 -7.85 -11.48
C PRO A 264 -10.34 -6.83 -10.77
N LEU A 265 -9.02 -7.06 -10.79
CA LEU A 265 -8.06 -6.13 -10.17
C LEU A 265 -8.17 -4.71 -10.75
N THR A 266 -8.53 -4.60 -12.03
CA THR A 266 -8.73 -3.30 -12.70
C THR A 266 -9.86 -2.47 -12.09
N ALA A 267 -10.85 -3.09 -11.41
CA ALA A 267 -11.89 -2.33 -10.71
C ALA A 267 -11.35 -1.56 -9.49
N TRP A 268 -10.15 -1.87 -9.03
CA TRP A 268 -9.50 -1.22 -7.89
C TRP A 268 -8.41 -0.23 -8.30
N VAL A 269 -8.18 -0.06 -9.61
CA VAL A 269 -7.23 0.94 -10.13
C VAL A 269 -7.76 2.33 -9.82
N VAL A 270 -6.87 3.20 -9.36
CA VAL A 270 -7.17 4.62 -9.12
C VAL A 270 -6.07 5.51 -9.73
N PRO A 271 -6.41 6.75 -10.12
CA PRO A 271 -5.40 7.76 -10.47
C PRO A 271 -4.52 8.12 -9.26
N LEU A 272 -3.27 8.50 -9.52
CA LEU A 272 -2.30 8.91 -8.53
C LEU A 272 -2.68 10.22 -7.87
N GLU A 273 -3.10 11.24 -8.61
CA GLU A 273 -3.36 12.56 -8.03
C GLU A 273 -4.44 12.55 -6.92
N PRO A 274 -5.63 11.93 -7.12
CA PRO A 274 -6.63 11.77 -6.07
C PRO A 274 -6.14 10.92 -4.89
N LEU A 275 -5.38 9.85 -5.17
CA LEU A 275 -4.79 9.02 -4.11
C LEU A 275 -3.78 9.83 -3.26
N GLU A 276 -2.89 10.59 -3.89
CA GLU A 276 -1.93 11.46 -3.21
C GLU A 276 -2.64 12.52 -2.35
N ALA A 277 -3.76 13.07 -2.85
CA ALA A 277 -4.57 14.05 -2.13
C ALA A 277 -5.16 13.46 -0.84
N VAL A 278 -5.76 12.28 -0.88
CA VAL A 278 -6.35 11.66 0.32
C VAL A 278 -5.31 11.05 1.27
N ALA A 279 -4.20 10.55 0.73
CA ALA A 279 -3.14 9.94 1.51
C ALA A 279 -2.29 11.01 2.20
N GLY A 280 -2.36 12.26 1.71
CA GLY A 280 -1.55 13.36 2.22
C GLY A 280 -0.05 13.16 1.96
N MET A 281 0.31 12.49 0.86
CA MET A 281 1.69 12.19 0.51
C MET A 281 1.89 12.11 -1.01
N ARG A 282 3.10 12.40 -1.50
CA ARG A 282 3.48 12.23 -2.90
C ARG A 282 4.24 10.93 -3.08
N PHE A 283 3.81 10.09 -4.01
CA PHE A 283 4.47 8.82 -4.29
C PHE A 283 5.57 9.01 -5.32
N PHE A 284 6.76 8.48 -5.03
CA PHE A 284 7.93 8.53 -5.93
C PHE A 284 8.18 9.93 -6.55
N PRO A 285 8.28 11.00 -5.73
CA PRO A 285 8.34 12.38 -6.21
C PRO A 285 9.56 12.69 -7.09
N GLU A 286 10.66 11.95 -6.92
CA GLU A 286 11.87 12.07 -7.74
C GLU A 286 11.76 11.38 -9.11
N LEU A 287 10.83 10.44 -9.25
CA LEU A 287 10.67 9.60 -10.45
C LEU A 287 9.50 10.05 -11.34
N LEU A 288 8.38 10.37 -10.70
CA LEU A 288 7.14 10.76 -11.35
C LEU A 288 7.12 12.29 -11.44
N THR A 289 7.12 12.81 -12.66
CA THR A 289 6.90 14.23 -12.93
C THR A 289 5.40 14.51 -13.02
N PRO A 290 4.94 15.78 -12.99
CA PRO A 290 3.54 16.12 -13.22
C PRO A 290 3.00 15.55 -14.55
N THR A 291 3.78 15.62 -15.62
CA THR A 291 3.40 15.06 -16.93
C THR A 291 3.22 13.54 -16.89
N LYS A 292 4.12 12.82 -16.22
CA LYS A 292 4.00 11.36 -16.05
C LYS A 292 2.75 10.99 -15.23
N ARG A 293 2.43 11.74 -14.18
CA ARG A 293 1.18 11.55 -13.40
C ARG A 293 -0.05 11.70 -14.29
N ALA A 294 -0.15 12.79 -15.04
CA ALA A 294 -1.31 13.04 -15.90
C ALA A 294 -1.57 11.90 -16.91
N VAL A 295 -0.51 11.35 -17.51
CA VAL A 295 -0.60 10.21 -18.45
C VAL A 295 -1.05 8.93 -17.74
N LEU A 296 -0.54 8.67 -16.54
CA LEU A 296 -0.93 7.51 -15.73
C LEU A 296 -2.38 7.62 -15.25
N ASP A 297 -2.82 8.81 -14.88
CA ASP A 297 -4.15 9.09 -14.35
C ASP A 297 -5.25 8.95 -15.41
N GLU A 298 -4.97 9.38 -16.63
CA GLU A 298 -5.82 9.15 -17.81
C GLU A 298 -6.00 7.64 -18.08
N ALA A 299 -4.90 6.89 -18.08
CA ALA A 299 -4.94 5.44 -18.29
C ALA A 299 -5.65 4.72 -17.13
N ALA A 300 -5.37 5.12 -15.88
CA ALA A 300 -6.00 4.57 -14.69
C ALA A 300 -7.53 4.71 -14.72
N THR A 301 -8.03 5.88 -15.12
CA THR A 301 -9.48 6.12 -15.29
C THR A 301 -10.10 5.16 -16.29
N SER A 302 -9.41 4.91 -17.41
CA SER A 302 -9.87 3.98 -18.45
C SER A 302 -9.87 2.52 -17.96
N PHE A 303 -8.81 2.08 -17.27
CA PHE A 303 -8.75 0.73 -16.70
C PHE A 303 -9.79 0.51 -15.62
N HIS A 304 -10.02 1.52 -14.78
CA HIS A 304 -11.04 1.49 -13.75
C HIS A 304 -12.43 1.32 -14.38
N ALA A 305 -12.80 2.17 -15.34
CA ALA A 305 -14.07 2.08 -16.05
C ALA A 305 -14.26 0.70 -16.71
N HIS A 306 -13.19 0.16 -17.30
CA HIS A 306 -13.20 -1.20 -17.83
C HIS A 306 -13.48 -2.25 -16.74
N GLY A 307 -12.74 -2.23 -15.63
CA GLY A 307 -12.94 -3.16 -14.52
C GLY A 307 -14.36 -3.12 -13.97
N MET A 308 -14.91 -1.92 -13.79
CA MET A 308 -16.29 -1.73 -13.34
C MET A 308 -17.33 -2.27 -14.34
N SER A 309 -17.05 -2.18 -15.64
CA SER A 309 -17.95 -2.71 -16.67
C SER A 309 -18.11 -4.24 -16.61
N LEU A 310 -17.08 -4.95 -16.14
CA LEU A 310 -17.09 -6.42 -16.00
C LEU A 310 -17.92 -6.91 -14.80
N LEU A 311 -18.22 -6.02 -13.84
CA LEU A 311 -19.02 -6.35 -12.67
C LEU A 311 -20.52 -6.37 -13.00
N ARG A 312 -21.27 -7.26 -12.35
CA ARG A 312 -22.75 -7.25 -12.41
C ARG A 312 -23.30 -6.03 -11.66
N PRO A 313 -24.52 -5.56 -11.95
CA PRO A 313 -25.07 -4.33 -11.35
C PRO A 313 -25.03 -4.29 -9.81
N PHE A 314 -25.37 -5.39 -9.12
CA PHE A 314 -25.27 -5.46 -7.66
C PHE A 314 -23.82 -5.39 -7.15
N ASP A 315 -22.90 -6.05 -7.85
CA ASP A 315 -21.47 -6.06 -7.53
C ASP A 315 -20.83 -4.68 -7.80
N ARG A 316 -21.38 -3.92 -8.78
CA ARG A 316 -21.01 -2.53 -9.05
C ARG A 316 -21.37 -1.62 -7.89
N GLN A 317 -22.58 -1.71 -7.31
CA GLN A 317 -22.96 -0.85 -6.19
C GLN A 317 -21.99 -1.03 -5.00
N SER A 318 -21.64 -2.28 -4.70
CA SER A 318 -20.63 -2.58 -3.67
C SER A 318 -19.27 -1.92 -3.97
N ALA A 319 -18.77 -1.98 -5.20
CA ALA A 319 -17.52 -1.32 -5.59
C ALA A 319 -17.64 0.22 -5.72
N VAL A 320 -18.82 0.71 -6.10
CA VAL A 320 -19.19 2.14 -6.16
C VAL A 320 -19.43 2.71 -4.78
N ASP A 321 -19.63 1.97 -3.70
CA ASP A 321 -19.68 2.58 -2.37
C ASP A 321 -18.25 2.86 -1.81
N THR A 322 -17.21 2.28 -2.43
CA THR A 322 -15.81 2.33 -1.98
C THR A 322 -14.88 3.21 -2.83
N THR A 323 -15.27 3.49 -4.07
CA THR A 323 -14.51 4.28 -5.04
C THR A 323 -14.86 5.80 -5.15
N PRO A 324 -16.07 6.30 -4.80
CA PRO A 324 -16.49 7.68 -5.05
C PRO A 324 -15.59 8.67 -4.34
N ALA A 325 -15.10 8.33 -3.14
CA ALA A 325 -14.23 9.22 -2.39
C ALA A 325 -12.91 9.55 -3.12
N LEU A 326 -12.49 8.77 -4.12
CA LEU A 326 -11.25 8.99 -4.88
C LEU A 326 -11.48 9.39 -6.33
N LEU A 327 -12.51 8.86 -6.99
CA LEU A 327 -12.82 9.22 -8.37
C LEU A 327 -13.83 10.37 -8.50
N ALA A 328 -14.54 10.72 -7.42
CA ALA A 328 -15.45 11.86 -7.37
C ALA A 328 -14.83 13.10 -6.70
N LEU A 329 -13.52 13.09 -6.44
CA LEU A 329 -12.82 14.33 -6.06
C LEU A 329 -12.87 15.28 -7.26
N PRO A 330 -13.38 16.52 -7.09
CA PRO A 330 -13.44 17.46 -8.19
C PRO A 330 -12.05 17.66 -8.78
N ALA A 331 -11.96 17.60 -10.11
CA ALA A 331 -10.72 17.89 -10.81
C ALA A 331 -10.20 19.27 -10.35
N PRO A 332 -8.87 19.44 -10.17
CA PRO A 332 -8.30 20.73 -9.79
C PRO A 332 -8.74 21.79 -10.81
N GLY A 333 -9.51 22.79 -10.37
CA GLY A 333 -10.00 23.87 -11.24
C GLY A 333 -11.48 23.82 -11.62
N ALA A 334 -12.26 22.84 -11.14
CA ALA A 334 -13.71 22.91 -11.22
C ALA A 334 -14.24 23.97 -10.22
N THR A 335 -14.32 25.22 -10.65
CA THR A 335 -15.04 26.28 -9.92
C THR A 335 -16.49 25.86 -9.73
N THR A 336 -16.85 25.49 -8.50
CA THR A 336 -18.24 25.40 -8.07
C THR A 336 -18.82 26.81 -8.05
N THR A 337 -19.57 27.17 -9.09
CA THR A 337 -20.53 28.27 -9.03
C THR A 337 -21.63 27.88 -8.06
N THR A 338 -21.50 28.28 -6.80
CA THR A 338 -22.59 28.24 -5.84
C THR A 338 -23.60 29.33 -6.20
N SER A 339 -24.70 28.97 -6.86
CA SER A 339 -25.92 29.78 -6.83
C SER A 339 -26.80 29.29 -5.68
N ALA A 340 -26.94 30.10 -4.65
CA ALA A 340 -27.92 29.91 -3.59
C ALA A 340 -29.33 30.19 -4.14
N ALA A 341 -30.28 29.26 -3.95
CA ALA A 341 -31.71 29.56 -3.91
C ALA A 341 -32.53 28.36 -3.36
N SER A 342 -33.13 28.60 -2.17
CA SER A 342 -34.52 28.34 -1.77
C SER A 342 -35.17 26.95 -1.86
N ALA A 343 -35.84 26.60 -0.76
CA ALA A 343 -36.62 25.39 -0.46
C ALA A 343 -37.75 25.04 -1.46
N PRO A 344 -38.28 23.79 -1.45
CA PRO A 344 -38.99 23.20 -2.58
C PRO A 344 -40.50 23.47 -2.56
N ALA A 345 -41.06 23.75 -3.73
CA ALA A 345 -42.48 23.59 -4.02
C ALA A 345 -42.70 22.27 -4.79
N THR A 346 -43.81 21.61 -4.48
CA THR A 346 -44.31 20.30 -4.97
C THR A 346 -44.29 20.12 -6.50
N PRO A 347 -44.06 18.90 -7.04
CA PRO A 347 -44.04 18.68 -8.47
C PRO A 347 -45.44 18.43 -9.05
N SER A 348 -45.83 19.25 -10.03
CA SER A 348 -46.88 18.92 -11.00
C SER A 348 -46.28 18.21 -12.21
N SER A 349 -46.96 17.16 -12.65
CA SER A 349 -46.64 16.32 -13.79
C SER A 349 -46.57 17.05 -15.13
N SER A 350 -45.52 16.81 -15.91
CA SER A 350 -45.62 16.81 -17.38
C SER A 350 -44.52 15.95 -18.01
N SER A 351 -44.97 14.95 -18.76
CA SER A 351 -44.23 14.08 -19.66
C SER A 351 -43.55 14.84 -20.80
N GLY A 352 -42.31 14.47 -21.14
CA GLY A 352 -41.60 14.98 -22.31
C GLY A 352 -40.24 14.31 -22.56
N THR A 353 -40.27 13.20 -23.31
CA THR A 353 -39.32 12.77 -24.35
C THR A 353 -37.79 12.88 -24.14
N THR A 354 -37.18 11.68 -24.10
CA THR A 354 -35.96 11.25 -24.79
C THR A 354 -34.66 12.04 -24.56
N SER A 355 -33.86 11.64 -23.56
CA SER A 355 -32.40 11.67 -23.72
C SER A 355 -31.93 10.31 -24.19
N ALA A 356 -31.33 10.26 -25.38
CA ALA A 356 -30.59 9.10 -25.83
C ALA A 356 -29.50 8.78 -24.77
N ASP A 357 -29.59 7.60 -24.17
CA ASP A 357 -28.49 6.98 -23.45
C ASP A 357 -27.33 6.81 -24.42
N ALA A 358 -26.43 7.79 -24.46
CA ALA A 358 -25.07 7.56 -24.91
C ALA A 358 -24.42 6.64 -23.87
N ARG A 359 -24.65 5.33 -23.99
CA ARG A 359 -23.82 4.33 -23.30
C ARG A 359 -22.39 4.62 -23.72
N ALA A 360 -21.64 5.27 -22.83
CA ALA A 360 -20.22 5.50 -23.02
C ALA A 360 -19.59 4.15 -23.39
N VAL A 361 -19.00 4.07 -24.58
CA VAL A 361 -18.35 2.84 -25.05
C VAL A 361 -17.15 2.64 -24.13
N VAL A 362 -17.24 1.62 -23.27
CA VAL A 362 -16.14 1.27 -22.38
C VAL A 362 -15.03 0.64 -23.23
N PRO A 363 -13.83 1.22 -23.27
CA PRO A 363 -12.76 0.72 -24.14
C PRO A 363 -12.34 -0.69 -23.71
N HIS A 364 -11.96 -1.51 -24.70
CA HIS A 364 -11.38 -2.82 -24.43
C HIS A 364 -9.95 -2.64 -23.86
N PRO A 365 -9.45 -3.48 -22.94
CA PRO A 365 -8.14 -3.27 -22.30
C PRO A 365 -6.95 -3.19 -23.26
N LYS A 366 -7.08 -3.76 -24.45
CA LYS A 366 -6.04 -3.75 -25.49
C LYS A 366 -5.92 -2.40 -26.20
N ASP A 367 -6.98 -1.60 -26.11
CA ASP A 367 -7.11 -0.29 -26.73
C ASP A 367 -6.73 0.83 -25.76
N ILE A 368 -6.67 0.53 -24.45
CA ILE A 368 -6.18 1.45 -23.43
C ILE A 368 -4.67 1.50 -23.52
N ARG A 369 -4.13 2.64 -23.96
CA ARG A 369 -2.68 2.84 -24.08
C ARG A 369 -2.29 4.23 -23.60
N THR A 370 -1.25 4.28 -22.79
CA THR A 370 -0.54 5.50 -22.44
C THR A 370 0.06 6.12 -23.69
N ARG A 371 0.12 7.45 -23.68
CA ARG A 371 0.61 8.22 -24.83
C ARG A 371 2.08 7.89 -25.12
N PRO A 372 2.45 7.59 -26.37
CA PRO A 372 3.83 7.32 -26.75
C PRO A 372 4.78 8.47 -26.38
N GLY A 373 6.04 8.15 -26.02
CA GLY A 373 7.10 9.13 -25.83
C GLY A 373 7.28 9.69 -24.41
N GLN A 374 6.45 9.30 -23.43
CA GLN A 374 6.51 9.81 -22.06
C GLN A 374 7.42 8.98 -21.11
N GLY A 375 8.02 7.90 -21.63
CA GLY A 375 8.90 7.01 -20.86
C GLY A 375 8.21 6.29 -19.70
N VAL A 376 6.88 6.34 -19.63
CA VAL A 376 6.04 5.71 -18.62
C VAL A 376 4.82 5.08 -19.28
N VAL A 377 4.38 3.94 -18.75
CA VAL A 377 3.17 3.23 -19.14
C VAL A 377 2.38 2.83 -17.90
N HIS A 378 1.07 2.64 -18.03
CA HIS A 378 0.28 2.08 -16.93
C HIS A 378 0.60 0.59 -16.78
N LEU A 379 0.72 0.07 -15.55
CA LEU A 379 1.13 -1.32 -15.30
C LEU A 379 0.23 -2.32 -16.02
N CYS A 380 -1.09 -2.07 -16.03
CA CYS A 380 -2.06 -2.96 -16.67
C CYS A 380 -1.99 -3.00 -18.21
N GLU A 381 -1.24 -2.09 -18.85
CA GLU A 381 -0.93 -2.16 -20.28
C GLU A 381 0.21 -3.14 -20.54
N ARG A 382 1.16 -3.19 -19.60
CA ARG A 382 2.38 -3.98 -19.72
C ARG A 382 2.18 -5.41 -19.26
N VAL A 383 1.38 -5.60 -18.20
CA VAL A 383 0.99 -6.90 -17.70
C VAL A 383 -0.52 -6.96 -17.62
N VAL A 384 -1.13 -8.07 -18.03
CA VAL A 384 -2.56 -8.26 -17.78
C VAL A 384 -2.76 -8.28 -16.27
N CYS A 385 -3.45 -7.26 -15.74
CA CYS A 385 -3.80 -7.13 -14.32
C CYS A 385 -4.84 -8.17 -13.91
N LYS A 386 -4.44 -9.43 -13.92
CA LYS A 386 -5.24 -10.59 -13.55
C LYS A 386 -4.62 -11.23 -12.32
N LEU A 387 -5.44 -11.37 -11.28
CA LEU A 387 -5.03 -12.05 -10.06
C LEU A 387 -4.81 -13.55 -10.32
N PRO A 388 -3.89 -14.20 -9.59
CA PRO A 388 -3.79 -15.66 -9.58
C PRO A 388 -5.12 -16.30 -9.15
N PRO A 389 -5.37 -17.59 -9.41
CA PRO A 389 -6.59 -18.26 -8.94
C PRO A 389 -6.72 -18.20 -7.41
N GLU A 390 -7.94 -18.41 -6.92
CA GLU A 390 -8.16 -18.62 -5.49
C GLU A 390 -7.36 -19.82 -4.99
N ARG A 391 -6.98 -19.79 -3.71
CA ARG A 391 -6.22 -20.86 -3.06
C ARG A 391 -4.90 -21.21 -3.77
N PHE A 392 -4.25 -20.22 -4.37
CA PHE A 392 -2.96 -20.41 -5.07
C PHE A 392 -1.85 -21.00 -4.18
N TRP A 393 -2.02 -20.94 -2.85
CA TRP A 393 -1.13 -21.52 -1.84
C TRP A 393 -1.32 -23.04 -1.64
N GLU A 394 -2.43 -23.65 -2.09
CA GLU A 394 -2.67 -25.09 -1.94
C GLU A 394 -1.89 -25.92 -2.98
N GLY A 395 -1.53 -25.33 -4.12
CA GLY A 395 -0.81 -26.01 -5.20
C GLY A 395 0.72 -26.07 -5.05
N GLY A 396 1.29 -25.39 -4.05
CA GLY A 396 2.72 -25.39 -3.77
C GLY A 396 2.93 -25.62 -2.28
N GLY A 397 3.25 -26.85 -1.89
CA GLY A 397 3.38 -27.25 -0.49
C GLY A 397 4.17 -26.26 0.36
N GLY A 398 3.52 -25.76 1.42
CA GLY A 398 4.16 -25.04 2.51
C GLY A 398 3.62 -23.63 2.76
N GLY A 399 2.62 -23.53 3.66
CA GLY A 399 2.29 -22.27 4.33
C GLY A 399 0.80 -21.99 4.47
N GLY A 400 0.07 -22.86 5.17
CA GLY A 400 -1.28 -22.56 5.65
C GLY A 400 -1.31 -21.27 6.50
N GLY A 401 -2.39 -20.51 6.35
CA GLY A 401 -2.62 -19.24 7.01
C GLY A 401 -2.64 -19.32 8.54
N GLY A 402 -2.33 -18.17 9.13
CA GLY A 402 -2.30 -17.87 10.56
C GLY A 402 -1.93 -16.41 10.74
#